data_AF-A0A149PPP9-F1
#
_entry.id   AF-A0A149PPP9-F1
#
_cell.length_a   1.000
_cell.length_b   1.000
_cell.length_c   1.000
_cell.angle_alpha   90.00
_cell.angle_beta   90.00
_cell.angle_gamma   90.00
#
_symmetry.space_group_name_H-M   'P 1'
#
loop_
_entity.id
_entity.type
_entity.pdbx_description
1 polymer ?
#
loop_
_entity_poly.entity_id
_entity_poly.type
_entity_poly.pdbx_seq_one_letter_code
_entity_poly.pdbx_strand_id
1 'polypeptide(L)'
;MKRLTGHLLVAMAFAFLAVATSMRTPLENEVTVYMLSCDGEPVDGVCYGKDKTYPPFTYKVSVDQHSVWYWTMGDPGMRRELSFCAVHDTNSWLCQWNSDETPKTSFGMVSGKYVEIATCVTDTTHRPPIQVPMWRWWLVRLREKLS
;
A
#
# COMPACT_ATOMS: atom_id res chain seq x y z
N MET A 1 8.04 -44.29 17.10
CA MET A 1 7.02 -43.21 17.04
C MET A 1 7.52 -41.87 17.60
N LYS A 2 8.03 -41.78 18.84
CA LYS A 2 8.49 -40.50 19.46
C LYS A 2 9.56 -39.71 18.67
N ARG A 3 10.49 -40.40 17.98
CA ARG A 3 11.52 -39.74 17.15
C ARG A 3 10.95 -39.08 15.89
N LEU A 4 9.93 -39.69 15.27
CA LEU A 4 9.29 -39.16 14.07
C LEU A 4 8.51 -37.87 14.38
N THR A 5 7.84 -37.84 15.53
CA THR A 5 7.12 -36.66 16.02
C THR A 5 8.06 -35.49 16.31
N GLY A 6 9.25 -35.78 16.86
CA GLY A 6 10.29 -34.77 17.08
C GLY A 6 10.80 -34.14 15.78
N HIS A 7 11.09 -34.96 14.76
CA HIS A 7 11.51 -34.45 13.45
C HIS A 7 10.41 -33.64 12.74
N LEU A 8 9.15 -34.04 12.88
CA LEU A 8 8.00 -33.31 12.35
C LEU A 8 7.85 -31.93 13.00
N LEU A 9 7.99 -31.84 14.33
CA LEU A 9 7.92 -30.56 15.04
C LEU A 9 9.08 -29.63 14.66
N VAL A 10 10.29 -30.17 14.50
CA VAL A 10 11.46 -29.40 14.07
C VAL A 10 11.28 -28.90 12.63
N ALA A 11 10.86 -29.76 11.70
CA ALA A 11 10.61 -29.37 10.32
C ALA A 11 9.51 -28.31 10.20
N MET A 12 8.44 -28.44 11.00
CA MET A 12 7.36 -27.46 11.05
C MET A 12 7.84 -26.11 11.61
N ALA A 13 8.67 -26.10 12.66
CA ALA A 13 9.26 -24.87 13.19
C ALA A 13 10.16 -24.17 12.18
N PHE A 14 11.00 -24.91 11.44
CA PHE A 14 11.84 -24.35 10.37
C PHE A 14 11.01 -23.81 9.20
N ALA A 15 9.90 -24.46 8.84
CA ALA A 15 8.99 -23.95 7.82
C ALA A 15 8.34 -22.62 8.24
N PHE A 16 7.91 -22.50 9.50
CA PHE A 16 7.36 -21.24 10.03
C PHE A 16 8.40 -20.10 10.08
N LEU A 17 9.65 -20.41 10.47
CA LEU A 17 10.75 -19.44 10.45
C LEU A 17 11.09 -18.96 9.03
N ALA A 18 11.16 -19.87 8.05
CA ALA A 18 11.45 -19.52 6.67
C ALA A 18 10.35 -18.62 6.05
N VAL A 19 9.08 -18.92 6.34
CA VAL A 19 7.95 -18.08 5.93
C VAL A 19 8.04 -16.69 6.54
N ALA A 20 8.38 -16.59 7.83
CA ALA A 20 8.55 -15.30 8.52
C ALA A 20 9.69 -14.45 7.95
N THR A 21 10.81 -15.06 7.54
CA THR A 21 11.93 -14.34 6.93
C THR A 21 11.74 -13.99 5.45
N SER A 22 10.82 -14.68 4.75
CA SER A 22 10.54 -14.43 3.33
C SER A 22 9.63 -13.24 3.07
N MET A 23 8.94 -12.73 4.11
CA MET A 23 8.30 -11.44 4.02
C MET A 23 9.41 -10.41 3.93
N ARG A 24 9.60 -9.80 2.74
CA ARG A 24 10.35 -8.55 2.61
C ARG A 24 9.79 -7.59 3.65
N THR A 25 10.47 -7.49 4.79
CA THR A 25 10.22 -6.42 5.73
C THR A 25 10.53 -5.16 4.94
N PRO A 26 9.59 -4.20 4.86
CA PRO A 26 9.90 -2.90 4.29
C PRO A 26 11.18 -2.42 4.98
N LEU A 27 12.17 -1.98 4.21
CA LEU A 27 13.31 -1.28 4.80
C LEU A 27 12.74 -0.10 5.62
N GLU A 28 13.45 0.39 6.65
CA GLU A 28 12.93 1.45 7.54
C GLU A 28 12.44 2.72 6.80
N ASN A 29 12.85 2.88 5.54
CA ASN A 29 12.47 3.96 4.65
C ASN A 29 11.43 3.60 3.57
N GLU A 30 10.83 2.41 3.62
CA GLU A 30 9.84 1.94 2.66
C GLU A 30 8.45 1.77 3.30
N VAL A 31 7.41 2.23 2.62
CA VAL A 31 6.02 2.06 3.02
C VAL A 31 5.19 1.57 1.84
N THR A 32 4.44 0.48 2.04
CA THR A 32 3.51 -0.03 1.02
C THR A 32 2.08 0.31 1.39
N VAL A 33 1.39 1.01 0.49
CA VAL A 33 -0.01 1.41 0.65
C VAL A 33 -0.88 0.42 -0.12
N TYR A 34 -1.76 -0.27 0.63
CA TYR A 34 -2.76 -1.18 0.08
C TYR A 34 -4.12 -0.49 0.03
N MET A 35 -4.76 -0.53 -1.13
CA MET A 35 -5.99 0.21 -1.39
C MET A 35 -7.07 -0.69 -1.99
N LEU A 36 -8.32 -0.44 -1.59
CA LEU A 36 -9.51 -1.06 -2.18
C LEU A 36 -10.46 0.01 -2.72
N SER A 37 -11.10 -0.27 -3.86
CA SER A 37 -12.35 0.40 -4.27
C SER A 37 -13.55 -0.42 -3.84
N CYS A 38 -14.67 0.27 -3.67
CA CYS A 38 -15.98 -0.34 -3.50
C CYS A 38 -16.86 0.06 -4.70
N ASP A 39 -17.40 -0.94 -5.42
CA ASP A 39 -18.36 -0.68 -6.51
C ASP A 39 -19.76 -0.25 -5.98
N GLY A 40 -20.00 -0.37 -4.67
CA GLY A 40 -21.25 0.01 -4.00
C GLY A 40 -21.11 1.26 -3.11
N GLU A 41 -22.20 1.65 -2.44
CA GLU A 41 -22.13 2.68 -1.40
C GLU A 41 -21.51 2.13 -0.12
N PRO A 42 -20.42 2.73 0.38
CA PRO A 42 -19.93 2.41 1.70
C PRO A 42 -20.87 3.04 2.74
N VAL A 43 -21.44 2.24 3.63
CA VAL A 43 -22.13 2.73 4.83
C VAL A 43 -21.26 2.39 6.02
N ASP A 44 -20.89 3.39 6.82
CA ASP A 44 -20.02 3.25 8.00
C ASP A 44 -18.68 2.53 7.74
N GLY A 45 -18.09 2.75 6.55
CA GLY A 45 -16.81 2.14 6.16
C GLY A 45 -16.91 0.66 5.73
N VAL A 46 -18.12 0.12 5.62
CA VAL A 46 -18.41 -1.21 5.10
C VAL A 46 -18.88 -1.09 3.65
N CYS A 47 -18.20 -1.78 2.73
CA CYS A 47 -18.62 -1.84 1.33
C CYS A 47 -19.80 -2.79 1.17
N TYR A 48 -20.95 -2.29 0.72
CA TYR A 48 -22.13 -3.11 0.40
C TYR A 48 -22.10 -3.71 -1.01
N GLY A 49 -21.09 -3.36 -1.81
CA GLY A 49 -20.82 -3.91 -3.14
C GLY A 49 -19.70 -4.95 -3.14
N LYS A 50 -19.06 -5.10 -4.30
CA LYS A 50 -17.82 -5.88 -4.41
C LYS A 50 -16.62 -4.97 -4.13
N ASP A 51 -15.82 -5.35 -3.13
CA ASP A 51 -14.48 -4.79 -2.94
C ASP A 51 -13.61 -5.19 -4.14
N LYS A 52 -12.87 -4.23 -4.70
CA LYS A 52 -11.88 -4.46 -5.74
C LYS A 52 -10.49 -4.00 -5.32
N THR A 53 -9.46 -4.71 -5.74
CA THR A 53 -8.08 -4.36 -5.41
C THR A 53 -7.47 -3.36 -6.37
N TYR A 54 -6.82 -2.33 -5.82
CA TYR A 54 -5.86 -1.52 -6.59
C TYR A 54 -4.46 -2.13 -6.49
N PRO A 55 -3.63 -2.00 -7.53
CA PRO A 55 -2.20 -2.28 -7.44
C PRO A 55 -1.59 -1.52 -6.25
N PRO A 56 -0.95 -2.20 -5.29
CA PRO A 56 -0.31 -1.52 -4.17
C PRO A 56 0.85 -0.66 -4.67
N PHE A 57 0.96 0.53 -4.09
CA PHE A 57 2.09 1.42 -4.29
C PHE A 57 3.06 1.25 -3.15
N THR A 58 4.33 1.05 -3.47
CA THR A 58 5.42 1.11 -2.50
C THR A 58 6.17 2.41 -2.69
N TYR A 59 6.34 3.14 -1.61
CA TYR A 59 7.07 4.39 -1.55
C TYR A 59 8.37 4.17 -0.79
N LYS A 60 9.44 4.76 -1.28
CA LYS A 60 10.72 4.86 -0.60
C LYS A 60 11.02 6.33 -0.33
N VAL A 61 11.17 6.66 0.94
CA VAL A 61 11.33 8.03 1.42
C VAL A 61 12.78 8.26 1.82
N SER A 62 13.42 9.24 1.19
CA SER A 62 14.75 9.69 1.56
C SER A 62 14.62 11.00 2.33
N VAL A 63 14.68 10.92 3.67
CA VAL A 63 14.53 12.10 4.54
C VAL A 63 15.68 13.08 4.30
N ASP A 64 16.92 12.60 4.21
CA ASP A 64 18.10 13.43 4.00
C ASP A 64 18.07 14.20 2.66
N GLN A 65 17.51 13.58 1.62
CA GLN A 65 17.43 14.15 0.28
C GLN A 65 16.09 14.83 0.00
N HIS A 66 15.14 14.79 0.95
CA HIS A 66 13.75 15.22 0.77
C HIS A 66 13.10 14.66 -0.51
N SER A 67 13.43 13.43 -0.87
CA SER A 67 12.94 12.79 -2.11
C SER A 67 12.08 11.58 -1.78
N VAL A 68 11.04 11.36 -2.61
CA VAL A 68 10.16 10.20 -2.48
C VAL A 68 10.11 9.50 -3.82
N TRP A 69 10.44 8.22 -3.80
CA TRP A 69 10.36 7.34 -4.96
C TRP A 69 9.18 6.42 -4.79
N TYR A 70 8.52 6.03 -5.87
CA TYR A 70 7.45 5.04 -5.83
C TYR A 70 7.55 4.03 -6.96
N TRP A 71 6.98 2.85 -6.71
CA TRP A 71 6.76 1.82 -7.72
C TRP A 71 5.47 1.07 -7.38
N THR A 72 4.94 0.33 -8.36
CA THR A 72 3.73 -0.49 -8.15
C THR A 72 4.12 -1.96 -8.07
N MET A 73 3.30 -2.77 -7.42
CA MET A 73 3.52 -4.22 -7.37
C MET A 73 3.56 -4.87 -8.78
N GLY A 74 2.88 -4.28 -9.76
CA GLY A 74 2.86 -4.77 -11.15
C GLY A 74 4.13 -4.47 -11.94
N ASP A 75 4.87 -3.42 -11.55
CA ASP A 75 6.11 -2.98 -12.19
C ASP A 75 7.09 -2.43 -11.15
N PRO A 76 7.80 -3.31 -10.40
CA PRO A 76 8.78 -2.90 -9.42
C PRO A 76 10.08 -2.37 -10.06
N GLY A 77 10.28 -2.57 -11.36
CA GLY A 77 11.44 -2.10 -12.11
C GLY A 77 11.34 -0.61 -12.44
N MET A 78 10.14 -0.13 -12.72
CA MET A 78 9.88 1.28 -13.02
C MET A 78 9.71 2.11 -11.74
N ARG A 79 10.84 2.50 -11.14
CA ARG A 79 10.86 3.48 -10.05
C ARG A 79 10.69 4.87 -10.59
N ARG A 80 9.73 5.61 -10.04
CA ARG A 80 9.43 7.00 -10.41
C ARG A 80 9.71 7.90 -9.22
N GLU A 81 10.37 9.02 -9.46
CA GLU A 81 10.62 10.05 -8.45
C GLU A 81 9.45 11.04 -8.42
N LEU A 82 9.07 11.45 -7.21
CA LEU A 82 8.09 12.49 -6.97
C LEU A 82 8.76 13.85 -6.83
N SER A 83 8.12 14.87 -7.38
CA SER A 83 8.60 16.25 -7.33
C SER A 83 7.94 17.01 -6.18
N PHE A 84 8.59 18.09 -5.73
CA PHE A 84 8.05 19.04 -4.75
C PHE A 84 7.54 18.38 -3.46
N CYS A 85 8.39 17.54 -2.85
CA CYS A 85 8.06 16.82 -1.63
C CYS A 85 8.47 17.60 -0.36
N ALA A 86 7.55 17.71 0.59
CA ALA A 86 7.83 18.03 1.98
C ALA A 86 7.90 16.72 2.77
N VAL A 87 9.10 16.34 3.21
CA VAL A 87 9.35 15.09 3.93
C VAL A 87 9.68 15.39 5.38
N HIS A 88 8.95 14.78 6.32
CA HIS A 88 9.29 14.79 7.74
C HIS A 88 9.91 13.45 8.15
N ASP A 89 9.22 12.36 7.81
CA ASP A 89 9.66 10.99 8.05
C ASP A 89 9.00 10.01 7.04
N THR A 90 9.28 8.70 7.16
CA THR A 90 8.73 7.66 6.27
C THR A 90 7.19 7.60 6.27
N ASN A 91 6.55 7.96 7.38
CA ASN A 91 5.10 7.91 7.60
C ASN A 91 4.43 9.31 7.51
N SER A 92 5.22 10.35 7.27
CA SER A 92 4.77 11.74 7.21
C SER A 92 5.52 12.50 6.13
N TRP A 93 4.94 12.54 4.94
CA TRP A 93 5.47 13.25 3.76
C TRP A 93 4.34 13.64 2.82
N LEU A 94 4.53 14.69 2.05
CA LEU A 94 3.54 15.18 1.09
C LEU A 94 4.26 15.64 -0.18
N CYS A 95 3.86 15.14 -1.33
CA CYS A 95 4.41 15.49 -2.64
C CYS A 95 3.33 16.04 -3.56
N GLN A 96 3.72 16.78 -4.60
CA GLN A 96 2.81 17.25 -5.64
C GLN A 96 3.05 16.52 -6.95
N TRP A 97 1.99 16.28 -7.72
CA TRP A 97 2.16 15.76 -9.06
C TRP A 97 2.67 16.87 -9.99
N ASN A 98 3.71 16.57 -10.78
CA ASN A 98 4.22 17.47 -11.80
C ASN A 98 3.54 17.15 -13.15
N SER A 99 2.28 17.55 -13.30
CA SER A 99 1.65 17.62 -14.63
C SER A 99 1.25 19.07 -14.86
N ASP A 100 1.78 19.66 -15.93
CA ASP A 100 1.70 21.08 -16.28
C ASP A 100 0.27 21.62 -16.53
N GLU A 101 -0.77 20.81 -16.31
CA GLU A 101 -2.16 21.19 -16.37
C GLU A 101 -2.81 20.84 -15.02
N THR A 102 -2.74 21.77 -14.05
CA THR A 102 -3.23 21.61 -12.67
C THR A 102 -4.61 20.96 -12.58
N PRO A 103 -4.82 20.07 -11.58
CA PRO A 103 -5.03 20.53 -10.21
C PRO A 103 -3.79 20.30 -9.34
N LYS A 104 -3.59 21.14 -8.31
CA LYS A 104 -2.53 20.95 -7.30
C LYS A 104 -2.90 19.76 -6.39
N THR A 105 -2.95 18.56 -6.96
CA THR A 105 -3.18 17.34 -6.19
C THR A 105 -1.89 17.04 -5.44
N SER A 106 -1.96 17.24 -4.14
CA SER A 106 -0.91 16.84 -3.22
C SER A 106 -1.27 15.47 -2.67
N PHE A 107 -0.33 14.56 -2.60
CA PHE A 107 -0.57 13.24 -2.05
C PHE A 107 0.60 12.81 -1.19
N GLY A 108 0.33 11.93 -0.24
CA GLY A 108 1.38 11.38 0.58
C GLY A 108 0.84 10.75 1.84
N MET A 109 1.68 10.71 2.86
CA MET A 109 1.38 10.09 4.13
C MET A 109 1.29 11.15 5.21
N VAL A 110 0.23 11.09 6.04
CA VAL A 110 0.08 11.93 7.23
C VAL A 110 -0.22 11.01 8.40
N SER A 111 0.72 10.93 9.35
CA SER A 111 0.58 10.05 10.53
C SER A 111 0.30 8.58 10.16
N GLY A 112 0.99 8.05 9.14
CA GLY A 112 0.84 6.66 8.70
C GLY A 112 -0.41 6.36 7.86
N LYS A 113 -1.20 7.38 7.51
CA LYS A 113 -2.35 7.25 6.61
C LYS A 113 -2.06 7.94 5.28
N TYR A 114 -2.38 7.24 4.20
CA TYR A 114 -2.34 7.78 2.86
C TYR A 114 -3.44 8.82 2.70
N VAL A 115 -3.08 9.98 2.18
CA VAL A 115 -3.98 11.09 1.90
C VAL A 115 -3.74 11.58 0.49
N GLU A 116 -4.84 11.88 -0.19
CA GLU A 116 -4.85 12.57 -1.47
C GLU A 116 -5.65 13.86 -1.28
N ILE A 117 -4.97 14.99 -1.37
CA ILE A 117 -5.49 16.33 -1.21
C ILE A 117 -5.58 16.95 -2.59
N ALA A 118 -6.76 16.85 -3.19
CA ALA A 118 -7.05 17.55 -4.42
C ALA A 118 -7.61 18.94 -4.11
N THR A 119 -6.82 20.00 -4.34
CA THR A 119 -7.38 21.35 -4.34
C THR A 119 -8.19 21.51 -5.63
N CYS A 120 -9.51 21.70 -5.50
CA CYS A 120 -10.45 21.98 -6.61
C CYS A 120 -10.98 20.78 -7.39
N VAL A 121 -11.48 19.73 -6.73
CA VAL A 121 -12.30 18.71 -7.41
C VAL A 121 -13.76 18.88 -7.00
N THR A 122 -14.56 19.39 -7.94
CA THR A 122 -16.03 19.41 -7.92
C THR A 122 -16.64 18.06 -8.36
N ASP A 123 -15.83 17.05 -8.60
CA ASP A 123 -16.29 15.73 -9.00
C ASP A 123 -16.61 14.86 -7.78
N THR A 124 -17.86 14.92 -7.35
CA THR A 124 -18.41 14.06 -6.28
C THR A 124 -18.63 12.61 -6.73
N THR A 125 -18.30 12.26 -7.98
CA THR A 125 -18.66 10.98 -8.59
C THR A 125 -17.58 9.91 -8.41
N HIS A 126 -16.31 10.31 -8.31
CA HIS A 126 -15.21 9.38 -8.05
C HIS A 126 -14.96 9.22 -6.55
N ARG A 127 -15.30 8.05 -6.00
CA ARG A 127 -15.01 7.72 -4.60
C ARG A 127 -13.53 7.36 -4.48
N PRO A 128 -12.77 8.04 -3.59
CA PRO A 128 -11.36 7.72 -3.42
C PRO A 128 -11.22 6.30 -2.84
N PRO A 129 -10.19 5.56 -3.25
CA PRO A 129 -9.91 4.25 -2.69
C PRO A 129 -9.59 4.35 -1.19
N ILE A 130 -9.94 3.31 -0.44
CA ILE A 130 -9.73 3.24 1.01
C ILE A 130 -8.44 2.47 1.28
N GLN A 131 -7.55 3.05 2.09
CA GLN A 131 -6.38 2.34 2.60
C GLN A 131 -6.82 1.22 3.55
N VAL A 132 -6.28 0.02 3.35
CA VAL A 132 -6.57 -1.16 4.16
C VAL A 132 -5.29 -1.86 4.61
N PRO A 133 -5.34 -2.69 5.66
CA PRO A 133 -4.21 -3.54 6.00
C PRO A 133 -3.94 -4.61 4.92
N MET A 134 -2.67 -5.01 4.78
CA MET A 134 -2.18 -5.98 3.79
C MET A 134 -3.01 -7.28 3.75
N TRP A 135 -3.37 -7.84 4.91
CA TRP A 135 -4.11 -9.10 4.97
C TRP A 135 -5.51 -8.99 4.33
N ARG A 136 -6.19 -7.85 4.51
CA ARG A 136 -7.52 -7.62 3.93
C ARG A 136 -7.41 -7.51 2.42
N TRP A 137 -6.39 -6.81 1.95
CA TRP A 137 -6.12 -6.67 0.53
C TRP A 137 -5.85 -8.02 -0.16
N TRP A 138 -5.02 -8.88 0.44
CA TRP A 138 -4.76 -10.22 -0.09
C TRP A 138 -6.01 -11.11 -0.12
N LEU A 139 -6.85 -11.02 0.91
CA LEU A 139 -8.10 -11.77 0.96
C LEU A 139 -9.04 -11.37 -0.19
N VAL A 140 -9.17 -10.07 -0.47
CA VAL A 140 -9.96 -9.60 -1.61
C VAL A 140 -9.32 -10.02 -2.93
N ARG A 141 -8.00 -9.89 -3.09
CA ARG A 141 -7.30 -10.30 -4.32
C ARG A 141 -7.47 -11.79 -4.63
N LEU A 142 -7.42 -12.64 -3.61
CA LEU A 142 -7.66 -14.07 -3.77
C LEU A 142 -9.09 -14.34 -4.24
N ARG A 143 -10.08 -13.64 -3.68
CA ARG A 143 -11.47 -13.74 -4.10
C ARG A 143 -11.65 -13.31 -5.57
N GLU A 144 -11.02 -12.22 -5.98
CA GLU A 144 -11.08 -11.73 -7.37
C GLU A 144 -10.50 -12.74 -8.37
N LYS A 145 -9.40 -13.42 -8.02
CA LYS A 145 -8.76 -14.42 -8.89
C LYS A 145 -9.51 -15.74 -9.00
N LEU A 146 -10.37 -16.05 -8.02
CA LEU A 146 -11.13 -17.29 -7.95
C LEU A 146 -12.56 -17.16 -8.50
N SER A 147 -13.03 -15.93 -8.75
CA SER A 147 -14.33 -15.64 -9.35
C SER A 147 -14.24 -15.57 -10.87
#